data_AF-A0A6V6Y746-F1
#
_entry.id   AF-A0A6V6Y746-F1
#
_cell.length_a   1.000
_cell.length_b   1.000
_cell.length_c   1.000
_cell.angle_alpha   90.00
_cell.angle_beta   90.00
_cell.angle_gamma   90.00
#
_symmetry.space_group_name_H-M   'P 1'
#
loop_
_entity.id
_entity.type
_entity.pdbx_description
1 polymer ?
#
loop_
_entity_poly.entity_id
_entity_poly.type
_entity_poly.pdbx_seq_one_letter_code
_entity_poly.pdbx_strand_id
1 'polypeptide(L)'
;MNIKETIRKKAVKAYSENDYVKERVEKELDYFEKGERFGEIESLLKIKEKVDDQNVYVFPTGMLSLYLLDLDFINPLPAHYYDPEKKQILFDNSALYGVDLPEREGLERDGFNISEEYSLNLKKPIHFELYLYEKYSDDIKELLKNSFDIAIKSEEAERDGYKEKITYGATGIIFDDSYVDGFFGKNLCRDIDSVDFSRYLFEGSAKDLLENELKSERPKTFKEMEELLALSKLSAREWVDKLTQFKDSKLPKTREDIFEYLRNEGHSAEDAAEITRQISIGKNPDVRTSDEGIKEYFEQLQYVWTKGAVVSFFLRDYFAKR
;
A
#
# COMPACT_ATOMS: atom_id res chain seq x y z
N MET A 1 -20.71 7.69 13.74
CA MET A 1 -20.44 8.48 12.51
C MET A 1 -20.87 7.68 11.28
N ASN A 2 -21.51 8.26 10.26
CA ASN A 2 -21.83 7.50 9.03
C ASN A 2 -20.61 7.51 8.09
N ILE A 3 -19.81 6.45 8.12
CA ILE A 3 -18.56 6.31 7.37
C ILE A 3 -18.81 6.38 5.85
N LYS A 4 -19.84 5.69 5.34
CA LYS A 4 -20.16 5.66 3.91
C LYS A 4 -20.42 7.07 3.36
N GLU A 5 -21.29 7.80 4.04
CA GLU A 5 -21.64 9.17 3.66
C GLU A 5 -20.44 10.11 3.76
N THR A 6 -19.58 9.90 4.74
CA THR A 6 -18.33 10.67 4.91
C THR A 6 -17.38 10.44 3.73
N ILE A 7 -17.15 9.19 3.34
CA ILE A 7 -16.30 8.84 2.20
C ILE A 7 -16.85 9.45 0.90
N ARG A 8 -18.15 9.26 0.61
CA ARG A 8 -18.79 9.82 -0.58
C ARG A 8 -18.66 11.33 -0.66
N LYS A 9 -18.95 12.04 0.43
CA LYS A 9 -18.77 13.50 0.52
C LYS A 9 -17.33 13.93 0.29
N LYS A 10 -16.36 13.20 0.85
CA LYS A 10 -14.95 13.50 0.64
C LYS A 10 -14.52 13.23 -0.81
N ALA A 11 -15.02 12.17 -1.44
CA ALA A 11 -14.78 11.86 -2.84
C ALA A 11 -15.29 13.00 -3.75
N VAL A 12 -16.54 13.42 -3.61
CA VAL A 12 -17.11 14.54 -4.38
C VAL A 12 -16.38 15.85 -4.09
N LYS A 13 -15.98 16.09 -2.84
CA LYS A 13 -15.23 17.30 -2.49
C LYS A 13 -13.83 17.34 -3.13
N ALA A 14 -13.18 16.18 -3.26
CA ALA A 14 -11.82 16.05 -3.80
C ALA A 14 -11.79 15.96 -5.32
N TYR A 15 -12.68 15.17 -5.92
CA TYR A 15 -12.62 14.78 -7.33
C TYR A 15 -13.87 15.12 -8.13
N SER A 16 -14.78 15.92 -7.56
CA SER A 16 -16.10 16.21 -8.14
C SER A 16 -16.91 14.91 -8.40
N GLU A 17 -17.95 14.96 -9.23
CA GLU A 17 -18.76 13.79 -9.61
C GLU A 17 -18.05 12.94 -10.70
N ASN A 18 -16.77 12.60 -10.52
CA ASN A 18 -16.05 11.75 -11.46
C ASN A 18 -16.55 10.29 -11.37
N ASP A 19 -16.96 9.74 -12.51
CA ASP A 19 -17.57 8.40 -12.57
C ASP A 19 -16.62 7.28 -12.12
N TYR A 20 -15.34 7.33 -12.50
CA TYR A 20 -14.36 6.31 -12.10
C TYR A 20 -14.13 6.32 -10.58
N VAL A 21 -13.94 7.51 -9.99
CA VAL A 21 -13.80 7.67 -8.54
C VAL A 21 -15.03 7.16 -7.82
N LYS A 22 -16.22 7.51 -8.31
CA LYS A 22 -17.49 7.07 -7.74
C LYS A 22 -17.62 5.55 -7.78
N GLU A 23 -17.35 4.92 -8.93
CA GLU A 23 -17.39 3.46 -9.07
C GLU A 23 -16.42 2.78 -8.10
N ARG A 24 -15.17 3.27 -8.07
CA ARG A 24 -14.13 2.75 -7.17
C ARG A 24 -14.55 2.85 -5.70
N VAL A 25 -15.07 4.00 -5.28
CA VAL A 25 -15.57 4.23 -3.91
C VAL A 25 -16.71 3.26 -3.59
N GLU A 26 -17.70 3.09 -4.47
CA GLU A 26 -18.83 2.20 -4.20
C GLU A 26 -18.41 0.73 -4.10
N LYS A 27 -17.46 0.26 -4.93
CA LYS A 27 -16.89 -1.10 -4.81
C LYS A 27 -16.23 -1.33 -3.45
N GLU A 28 -15.42 -0.37 -2.99
CA GLU A 28 -14.75 -0.47 -1.69
C GLU A 28 -15.73 -0.39 -0.52
N LEU A 29 -16.76 0.47 -0.61
CA LEU A 29 -17.81 0.56 0.41
C LEU A 29 -18.62 -0.73 0.51
N ASP A 30 -18.95 -1.36 -0.61
CA ASP A 30 -19.62 -2.67 -0.65
C ASP A 30 -18.75 -3.76 -0.01
N TYR A 31 -17.44 -3.76 -0.29
CA TYR A 31 -16.50 -4.68 0.36
C TYR A 31 -16.45 -4.49 1.89
N PHE A 32 -16.36 -3.25 2.37
CA PHE A 32 -16.37 -2.99 3.82
C PHE A 32 -17.71 -3.33 4.47
N GLU A 33 -18.82 -3.15 3.75
CA GLU A 33 -20.14 -3.54 4.24
C GLU A 33 -20.27 -5.06 4.38
N LYS A 34 -19.93 -5.80 3.33
CA LYS A 34 -19.97 -7.28 3.33
C LYS A 34 -19.07 -7.89 4.40
N GLY A 35 -17.95 -7.23 4.70
CA GLY A 35 -17.04 -7.64 5.76
C GLY A 35 -17.34 -7.04 7.14
N GLU A 36 -18.45 -6.31 7.31
CA GLU A 36 -18.84 -5.63 8.56
C GLU A 36 -17.74 -4.73 9.15
N ARG A 37 -16.88 -4.15 8.30
CA ARG A 37 -15.63 -3.48 8.69
C ARG A 37 -15.80 -2.03 9.15
N PHE A 38 -16.99 -1.42 9.01
CA PHE A 38 -17.17 0.00 9.32
C PHE A 38 -16.90 0.34 10.78
N GLY A 39 -17.17 -0.59 11.71
CA GLY A 39 -16.83 -0.39 13.12
C GLY A 39 -15.33 -0.26 13.36
N GLU A 40 -14.52 -1.07 12.66
CA GLU A 40 -13.06 -0.99 12.74
C GLU A 40 -12.53 0.34 12.19
N ILE A 41 -13.08 0.80 11.07
CA ILE A 41 -12.73 2.09 10.44
C ILE A 41 -13.14 3.26 11.35
N GLU A 42 -14.32 3.20 11.98
CA GLU A 42 -14.75 4.23 12.93
C GLU A 42 -13.81 4.29 14.15
N SER A 43 -13.34 3.15 14.67
CA SER A 43 -12.34 3.12 15.74
C SER A 43 -11.01 3.74 15.30
N LEU A 44 -10.52 3.44 14.09
CA LEU A 44 -9.29 4.05 13.57
C LEU A 44 -9.39 5.58 13.50
N LEU A 45 -10.55 6.12 13.13
CA LEU A 45 -10.77 7.57 13.12
C LEU A 45 -10.80 8.17 14.53
N LYS A 46 -11.43 7.50 15.50
CA LYS A 46 -11.39 7.92 16.91
C LYS A 46 -9.97 7.89 17.49
N ILE A 47 -9.18 6.89 17.11
CA ILE A 47 -7.77 6.80 17.47
C ILE A 47 -7.01 8.01 16.90
N LYS A 48 -7.21 8.31 15.62
CA LYS A 48 -6.62 9.49 14.95
C LYS A 48 -7.00 10.81 15.62
N GLU A 49 -8.21 10.94 16.15
CA GLU A 49 -8.63 12.13 16.91
C GLU A 49 -7.97 12.23 18.29
N LYS A 50 -7.56 11.10 18.88
CA LYS A 50 -6.95 11.03 20.22
C LYS A 50 -5.43 11.17 20.21
N VAL A 51 -4.79 10.80 19.10
CA VAL A 51 -3.35 10.90 18.87
C VAL A 51 -3.05 12.27 18.25
N ASP A 52 -2.37 13.12 19.00
CA ASP A 52 -2.22 14.55 18.71
C ASP A 52 -0.84 14.98 18.19
N ASP A 53 0.22 14.19 18.43
CA ASP A 53 1.59 14.49 17.99
C ASP A 53 2.21 13.41 17.10
N GLN A 54 1.38 12.57 16.49
CA GLN A 54 1.80 11.49 15.61
C GLN A 54 0.78 11.30 14.47
N ASN A 55 1.25 10.95 13.27
CA ASN A 55 0.33 10.50 12.23
C ASN A 55 -0.20 9.10 12.53
N VAL A 56 -1.50 8.95 12.30
CA VAL A 56 -2.22 7.68 12.37
C VAL A 56 -2.56 7.25 10.94
N TYR A 57 -1.75 6.37 10.37
CA TYR A 57 -2.04 5.70 9.10
C TYR A 57 -1.95 4.20 9.24
N VAL A 58 -2.90 3.50 8.62
CA VAL A 58 -2.77 2.07 8.43
C VAL A 58 -1.65 1.80 7.43
N PHE A 59 -0.94 0.69 7.62
CA PHE A 59 0.04 0.21 6.67
C PHE A 59 -0.64 0.07 5.30
N PRO A 60 -0.05 0.62 4.21
CA PRO A 60 -0.84 0.92 3.03
C PRO A 60 -1.54 -0.28 2.40
N THR A 61 -2.81 -0.05 2.09
CA THR A 61 -3.73 -1.05 1.55
C THR A 61 -4.06 -0.79 0.08
N GLY A 62 -3.80 0.43 -0.40
CA GLY A 62 -4.17 0.85 -1.74
C GLY A 62 -5.68 1.10 -1.89
N MET A 63 -6.40 1.39 -0.80
CA MET A 63 -7.83 1.68 -0.80
C MET A 63 -8.10 3.18 -0.82
N LEU A 64 -8.86 3.64 -1.83
CA LEU A 64 -9.17 5.06 -2.04
C LEU A 64 -10.02 5.61 -0.90
N SER A 65 -10.92 4.80 -0.35
CA SER A 65 -11.77 5.15 0.78
C SER A 65 -10.96 5.44 2.04
N LEU A 66 -9.88 4.69 2.29
CA LEU A 66 -8.99 4.93 3.43
C LEU A 66 -8.12 6.16 3.18
N TYR A 67 -7.66 6.36 1.95
CA TYR A 67 -6.97 7.60 1.54
C TYR A 67 -7.84 8.84 1.76
N LEU A 68 -9.10 8.82 1.31
CA LEU A 68 -10.07 9.90 1.52
C LEU A 68 -10.30 10.17 3.01
N LEU A 69 -10.31 9.13 3.84
CA LEU A 69 -10.43 9.26 5.29
C LEU A 69 -9.16 9.75 5.99
N ASP A 70 -8.06 9.95 5.26
CA ASP A 70 -6.73 10.26 5.81
C ASP A 70 -6.24 9.16 6.78
N LEU A 71 -6.56 7.91 6.45
CA LEU A 71 -6.08 6.70 7.12
C LEU A 71 -5.04 5.95 6.27
N ASP A 72 -4.98 6.21 4.97
CA ASP A 72 -3.92 5.77 4.06
C ASP A 72 -3.32 7.04 3.41
N PHE A 73 -2.02 7.05 3.15
CA PHE A 73 -1.32 8.22 2.58
C PHE A 73 -1.00 8.04 1.10
N ILE A 74 -1.33 6.88 0.51
CA ILE A 74 -1.13 6.61 -0.92
C ILE A 74 -2.43 6.86 -1.68
N ASN A 75 -2.40 7.69 -2.71
CA ASN A 75 -3.52 7.80 -3.65
C ASN A 75 -3.47 6.62 -4.66
N PRO A 76 -4.39 5.64 -4.58
CA PRO A 76 -4.28 4.43 -5.39
C PRO A 76 -4.78 4.59 -6.82
N LEU A 77 -5.36 5.75 -7.17
CA LEU A 77 -5.89 6.02 -8.50
C LEU A 77 -4.82 5.81 -9.58
N PRO A 78 -5.22 5.50 -10.83
CA PRO A 78 -4.32 5.53 -11.97
C PRO A 78 -3.61 6.87 -12.10
N ALA A 79 -2.48 6.89 -12.80
CA ALA A 79 -1.74 8.12 -13.08
C ALA A 79 -2.68 9.19 -13.70
N HIS A 80 -2.70 10.37 -13.10
CA HIS A 80 -3.57 11.45 -13.54
C HIS A 80 -2.97 12.81 -13.28
N TYR A 81 -3.48 13.78 -14.03
CA TYR A 81 -3.39 15.19 -13.66
C TYR A 81 -4.61 15.58 -12.82
N TYR A 82 -4.40 16.45 -11.84
CA TYR A 82 -5.45 17.07 -11.04
C TYR A 82 -5.45 18.59 -11.26
N ASP A 83 -6.61 19.13 -11.61
CA ASP A 83 -6.86 20.58 -11.67
C ASP A 83 -7.41 21.03 -10.32
N PRO A 84 -6.64 21.76 -9.49
CA PRO A 84 -7.08 22.17 -8.15
C PRO A 84 -8.20 23.23 -8.17
N GLU A 85 -8.32 24.02 -9.25
CA GLU A 85 -9.39 25.02 -9.38
C GLU A 85 -10.73 24.37 -9.73
N LYS A 86 -10.72 23.45 -10.69
CA LYS A 86 -11.93 22.76 -11.18
C LYS A 86 -12.24 21.48 -10.43
N LYS A 87 -11.29 20.97 -9.63
CA LYS A 87 -11.35 19.67 -8.95
C LYS A 87 -11.63 18.53 -9.92
N GLN A 88 -10.93 18.55 -11.05
CA GLN A 88 -11.09 17.59 -12.13
C GLN A 88 -9.84 16.73 -12.25
N ILE A 89 -10.04 15.43 -12.48
CA ILE A 89 -8.97 14.50 -12.78
C ILE A 89 -8.95 14.19 -14.27
N LEU A 90 -7.75 14.12 -14.83
CA LEU A 90 -7.48 13.75 -16.21
C LEU A 90 -6.54 12.55 -16.19
N PHE A 91 -7.08 11.35 -16.32
CA PHE A 91 -6.28 10.13 -16.43
C PHE A 91 -5.40 10.16 -17.68
N ASP A 92 -4.14 9.76 -17.54
CA ASP A 92 -3.17 9.76 -18.62
C ASP A 92 -2.37 8.46 -18.60
N ASN A 93 -2.56 7.64 -19.64
CA ASN A 93 -1.96 6.31 -19.76
C ASN A 93 -0.54 6.35 -20.36
N SER A 94 0.05 7.54 -20.56
CA SER A 94 1.44 7.65 -21.04
C SER A 94 2.47 7.22 -20.01
N ALA A 95 2.10 7.19 -18.72
CA ALA A 95 2.91 6.67 -17.63
C ALA A 95 2.08 5.81 -16.67
N LEU A 96 2.74 4.94 -15.91
CA LEU A 96 2.07 4.08 -14.93
C LEU A 96 1.78 4.81 -13.62
N TYR A 97 2.59 5.81 -13.27
CA TYR A 97 2.53 6.57 -12.03
C TYR A 97 2.45 8.06 -12.32
N GLY A 98 1.70 8.81 -11.52
CA GLY A 98 1.55 10.25 -11.69
C GLY A 98 2.87 11.00 -11.66
N VAL A 99 3.79 10.58 -10.78
CA VAL A 99 5.12 11.18 -10.65
C VAL A 99 5.99 11.07 -11.91
N ASP A 100 5.68 10.11 -12.79
CA ASP A 100 6.37 9.91 -14.08
C ASP A 100 5.73 10.72 -15.22
N LEU A 101 4.59 11.38 -14.99
CA LEU A 101 3.93 12.22 -15.99
C LEU A 101 4.73 13.51 -16.24
N PRO A 102 4.76 14.02 -17.48
CA PRO A 102 5.39 15.31 -17.76
C PRO A 102 4.66 16.46 -17.05
N GLU A 103 5.35 17.54 -16.73
CA GLU A 103 4.72 18.72 -16.13
C GLU A 103 3.74 19.41 -17.09
N ARG A 104 2.64 19.91 -16.52
CA ARG A 104 1.67 20.77 -17.22
C ARG A 104 1.31 21.95 -16.32
N GLU A 105 1.36 23.15 -16.87
CA GLU A 105 1.07 24.37 -16.12
C GLU A 105 -0.34 24.33 -15.52
N GLY A 106 -0.44 24.64 -14.22
CA GLY A 106 -1.71 24.66 -13.48
C GLY A 106 -2.30 23.29 -13.14
N LEU A 107 -1.58 22.19 -13.40
CA LEU A 107 -2.03 20.83 -13.10
C LEU A 107 -1.05 20.11 -12.17
N GLU A 108 -1.58 19.51 -11.11
CA GLU A 108 -0.85 18.62 -10.21
C GLU A 108 -0.81 17.21 -10.78
N ARG A 109 0.17 16.40 -10.40
CA ARG A 109 0.32 15.00 -10.85
C ARG A 109 0.18 14.08 -9.65
N ASP A 110 -0.62 13.03 -9.77
CA ASP A 110 -0.83 12.06 -8.70
C ASP A 110 -1.28 10.69 -9.26
N GLY A 111 -1.46 9.73 -8.36
CA GLY A 111 -1.93 8.38 -8.65
C GLY A 111 -0.80 7.37 -8.74
N PHE A 112 -0.86 6.36 -7.87
CA PHE A 112 0.12 5.28 -7.80
C PHE A 112 -0.32 3.99 -8.48
N ASN A 113 -1.48 4.02 -9.15
CA ASN A 113 -2.04 2.92 -9.93
C ASN A 113 -2.02 1.58 -9.17
N ILE A 114 -2.72 1.55 -8.03
CA ILE A 114 -2.90 0.36 -7.20
C ILE A 114 -4.36 -0.09 -7.35
N SER A 115 -4.54 -1.16 -8.11
CA SER A 115 -5.87 -1.74 -8.36
C SER A 115 -6.50 -2.29 -7.08
N GLU A 116 -7.81 -2.08 -6.91
CA GLU A 116 -8.59 -2.68 -5.83
C GLU A 116 -8.78 -4.18 -6.03
N GLU A 117 -8.72 -4.62 -7.29
CA GLU A 117 -9.31 -5.87 -7.71
C GLU A 117 -8.69 -7.06 -6.98
N TYR A 118 -7.37 -7.05 -6.75
CA TYR A 118 -6.74 -8.08 -5.92
C TYR A 118 -7.35 -8.11 -4.51
N SER A 119 -7.39 -6.96 -3.86
CA SER A 119 -7.80 -6.78 -2.46
C SER A 119 -9.28 -7.07 -2.23
N LEU A 120 -10.18 -6.65 -3.13
CA LEU A 120 -11.63 -6.89 -2.99
C LEU A 120 -12.03 -8.35 -3.22
N ASN A 121 -11.23 -9.10 -3.99
CA ASN A 121 -11.50 -10.50 -4.29
C ASN A 121 -10.81 -11.47 -3.31
N LEU A 122 -10.14 -10.95 -2.28
CA LEU A 122 -9.59 -11.79 -1.21
C LEU A 122 -10.72 -12.42 -0.38
N LYS A 123 -10.65 -13.74 -0.20
CA LYS A 123 -11.53 -14.48 0.72
C LYS A 123 -11.31 -14.12 2.20
N LYS A 124 -10.19 -13.48 2.51
CA LYS A 124 -9.86 -12.99 3.85
C LYS A 124 -9.92 -11.47 3.87
N PRO A 125 -10.38 -10.87 4.98
CA PRO A 125 -10.35 -9.42 5.12
C PRO A 125 -8.90 -8.92 5.06
N ILE A 126 -8.72 -7.75 4.44
CA ILE A 126 -7.45 -7.02 4.49
C ILE A 126 -7.16 -6.67 5.95
N HIS A 127 -5.93 -6.97 6.38
CA HIS A 127 -5.46 -6.60 7.71
C HIS A 127 -5.10 -5.12 7.74
N PHE A 128 -5.67 -4.36 8.66
CA PHE A 128 -5.21 -3.01 8.95
C PHE A 128 -4.15 -3.09 10.02
N GLU A 129 -2.95 -2.58 9.76
CA GLU A 129 -1.88 -2.55 10.75
C GLU A 129 -1.47 -1.11 11.03
N LEU A 130 -1.46 -0.71 12.30
CA LEU A 130 -1.16 0.63 12.76
C LEU A 130 0.04 0.60 13.69
N TYR A 131 0.87 1.64 13.67
CA TYR A 131 2.02 1.77 14.56
C TYR A 131 1.85 3.05 15.39
N LEU A 132 1.92 2.96 16.71
CA LEU A 132 1.72 4.08 17.64
C LEU A 132 2.81 4.14 18.71
N TYR A 133 3.06 5.33 19.25
CA TYR A 133 3.89 5.49 20.44
C TYR A 133 3.28 4.77 21.65
N GLU A 134 4.14 4.15 22.48
CA GLU A 134 3.73 3.39 23.67
C GLU A 134 2.86 4.21 24.63
N LYS A 135 3.12 5.53 24.75
CA LYS A 135 2.35 6.44 25.60
C LYS A 135 0.84 6.44 25.32
N TYR A 136 0.40 6.01 24.14
CA TYR A 136 -1.01 5.91 23.78
C TYR A 136 -1.65 4.55 24.12
N SER A 137 -0.88 3.53 24.51
CA SER A 137 -1.38 2.15 24.65
C SER A 137 -2.60 2.03 25.58
N ASP A 138 -2.53 2.56 26.80
CA ASP A 138 -3.61 2.43 27.79
C ASP A 138 -4.90 3.13 27.33
N ASP A 139 -4.75 4.33 26.80
CA ASP A 139 -5.84 5.14 26.24
C ASP A 139 -6.56 4.42 25.08
N ILE A 140 -5.79 3.77 24.21
CA ILE A 140 -6.31 3.05 23.06
C ILE A 140 -6.96 1.73 23.49
N LYS A 141 -6.41 1.03 24.48
CA LYS A 141 -7.05 -0.14 25.10
C LYS A 141 -8.42 0.23 25.67
N GLU A 142 -8.51 1.32 26.42
CA GLU A 142 -9.78 1.77 27.00
C GLU A 142 -10.80 2.13 25.91
N LEU A 143 -10.37 2.88 24.90
CA LEU A 143 -11.22 3.23 23.75
C LEU A 143 -11.80 1.99 23.06
N LEU A 144 -10.97 0.97 22.80
CA LEU A 144 -11.36 -0.22 22.04
C LEU A 144 -12.19 -1.22 22.85
N LYS A 145 -11.90 -1.41 24.14
CA LYS A 145 -12.66 -2.32 25.02
C LYS A 145 -14.15 -1.99 25.11
N ASN A 146 -14.51 -0.73 24.86
CA ASN A 146 -15.90 -0.29 24.83
C ASN A 146 -16.69 -0.79 23.60
N SER A 147 -16.02 -1.30 22.57
CA SER A 147 -16.65 -1.65 21.29
C SER A 147 -16.19 -2.99 20.71
N PHE A 148 -15.07 -3.54 21.17
CA PHE A 148 -14.48 -4.76 20.65
C PHE A 148 -13.97 -5.66 21.79
N ASP A 149 -14.00 -6.96 21.54
CA ASP A 149 -13.15 -7.89 22.27
C ASP A 149 -11.73 -7.79 21.73
N ILE A 150 -10.79 -7.40 22.59
CA ILE A 150 -9.40 -7.14 22.19
C ILE A 150 -8.49 -8.26 22.68
N ALA A 151 -7.56 -8.68 21.83
CA ALA A 151 -6.45 -9.54 22.23
C ALA A 151 -5.17 -8.72 22.34
N ILE A 152 -4.37 -8.99 23.38
CA ILE A 152 -3.11 -8.32 23.66
C ILE A 152 -2.00 -9.37 23.61
N LYS A 153 -0.92 -9.07 22.88
CA LYS A 153 0.28 -9.88 22.80
C LYS A 153 1.50 -9.02 23.07
N SER A 154 2.48 -9.59 23.76
CA SER A 154 3.82 -9.02 23.89
C SER A 154 4.76 -9.84 23.03
N GLU A 155 5.53 -9.16 22.19
CA GLU A 155 6.52 -9.76 21.28
C GLU A 155 7.88 -9.10 21.56
N GLU A 156 8.99 -9.81 21.34
CA GLU A 156 10.31 -9.16 21.38
C GLU A 156 10.39 -8.09 20.27
N ALA A 157 10.86 -6.90 20.63
CA ALA A 157 11.06 -5.82 19.66
C ALA A 157 12.41 -6.01 18.94
N GLU A 158 12.57 -5.42 17.74
CA GLU A 158 13.87 -5.39 17.04
C GLU A 158 14.91 -4.55 17.77
N ARG A 159 14.45 -3.63 18.64
CA ARG A 159 15.28 -2.92 19.62
C ARG A 159 15.19 -3.66 20.95
N ASP A 160 16.22 -3.55 21.80
CA ASP A 160 16.22 -4.15 23.14
C ASP A 160 14.91 -3.81 23.90
N GLY A 161 14.02 -4.79 24.10
CA GLY A 161 12.72 -4.58 24.74
C GLY A 161 11.61 -5.51 24.23
N TYR A 162 10.37 -5.19 24.63
CA TYR A 162 9.16 -5.87 24.20
C TYR A 162 8.20 -4.87 23.54
N LYS A 163 7.72 -5.19 22.35
CA LYS A 163 6.62 -4.45 21.72
C LYS A 163 5.28 -5.06 22.10
N GLU A 164 4.28 -4.21 22.29
CA GLU A 164 2.92 -4.65 22.55
C GLU A 164 2.09 -4.58 21.27
N LYS A 165 1.36 -5.65 20.95
CA LYS A 165 0.40 -5.69 19.86
C LYS A 165 -1.01 -5.91 20.39
N ILE A 166 -1.90 -4.97 20.09
CA ILE A 166 -3.34 -5.10 20.30
C ILE A 166 -3.97 -5.53 18.98
N THR A 167 -4.90 -6.49 19.02
CA THR A 167 -5.70 -6.87 17.85
C THR A 167 -7.18 -6.85 18.17
N TYR A 168 -7.98 -6.32 17.24
CA TYR A 168 -9.44 -6.33 17.27
C TYR A 168 -9.96 -6.52 15.84
N GLY A 169 -10.89 -7.46 15.64
CA GLY A 169 -11.34 -7.84 14.30
C GLY A 169 -10.16 -8.24 13.39
N ALA A 170 -10.07 -7.61 12.22
CA ALA A 170 -8.94 -7.75 11.31
C ALA A 170 -7.99 -6.54 11.37
N THR A 171 -7.89 -5.88 12.52
CA THR A 171 -6.99 -4.74 12.76
C THR A 171 -5.98 -5.06 13.87
N GLY A 172 -4.73 -4.64 13.66
CA GLY A 172 -3.62 -4.74 14.61
C GLY A 172 -3.01 -3.37 14.87
N ILE A 173 -2.68 -3.09 16.13
CA ILE A 173 -1.96 -1.89 16.56
C ILE A 173 -0.70 -2.35 17.28
N ILE A 174 0.45 -1.89 16.82
CA ILE A 174 1.75 -2.19 17.40
C ILE A 174 2.26 -0.92 18.11
N PHE A 175 2.65 -1.09 19.36
CA PHE A 175 3.26 -0.05 20.18
C PHE A 175 4.76 -0.31 20.33
N ASP A 176 5.53 0.77 20.46
CA ASP A 176 6.99 0.73 20.65
C ASP A 176 7.74 0.00 19.51
N ASP A 177 7.39 0.35 18.28
CA ASP A 177 8.11 -0.13 17.10
C ASP A 177 9.02 0.96 16.53
N SER A 178 10.19 0.56 16.03
CA SER A 178 11.14 1.46 15.36
C SER A 178 10.53 2.24 14.19
N TYR A 179 9.46 1.73 13.56
CA TYR A 179 8.72 2.45 12.51
C TYR A 179 8.10 3.76 13.02
N VAL A 180 7.74 3.83 14.30
CA VAL A 180 7.04 4.99 14.89
C VAL A 180 7.94 6.23 14.90
N ASP A 181 9.21 6.09 15.30
CA ASP A 181 10.16 7.21 15.43
C ASP A 181 10.52 7.89 14.10
N GLY A 182 10.35 7.18 12.98
CA GLY A 182 10.64 7.68 11.64
C GLY A 182 9.46 8.43 11.04
N PHE A 183 8.71 7.71 10.20
CA PHE A 183 7.65 8.27 9.37
C PHE A 183 6.42 8.72 10.17
N PHE A 184 5.98 7.90 11.13
CA PHE A 184 4.72 8.16 11.80
C PHE A 184 4.84 9.29 12.85
N GLY A 185 6.01 9.48 13.47
CA GLY A 185 6.28 10.49 14.50
C GLY A 185 6.50 11.94 14.05
N LYS A 186 6.52 12.22 12.74
CA LYS A 186 6.74 13.58 12.21
C LYS A 186 5.45 14.13 11.62
N ASN A 187 5.12 15.42 11.77
CA ASN A 187 4.05 16.03 10.97
C ASN A 187 4.42 15.97 9.48
N LEU A 188 3.77 15.10 8.70
CA LEU A 188 4.13 14.89 7.29
C LEU A 188 3.38 15.88 6.40
N CYS A 189 4.13 16.61 5.57
CA CYS A 189 3.56 17.33 4.44
C CYS A 189 3.28 16.30 3.32
N ARG A 190 2.00 16.01 3.07
CA ARG A 190 1.55 15.00 2.08
C ARG A 190 1.63 15.50 0.62
N ASP A 191 1.99 16.75 0.40
CA ASP A 191 2.06 17.32 -0.94
C ASP A 191 3.29 16.76 -1.66
N ILE A 192 3.08 15.79 -2.55
CA ILE A 192 4.17 15.23 -3.36
C ILE A 192 4.48 16.22 -4.48
N ASP A 193 5.51 17.03 -4.28
CA ASP A 193 6.18 17.69 -5.40
C ASP A 193 6.86 16.60 -6.23
N SER A 194 6.31 16.27 -7.39
CA SER A 194 6.83 15.15 -8.18
C SER A 194 8.24 15.41 -8.72
N VAL A 195 8.63 16.68 -8.92
CA VAL A 195 9.98 17.04 -9.37
C VAL A 195 10.98 16.74 -8.29
N ASP A 196 10.65 17.16 -7.07
CA ASP A 196 11.47 16.93 -5.89
C ASP A 196 11.51 15.44 -5.56
N PHE A 197 10.36 14.77 -5.57
CA PHE A 197 10.23 13.33 -5.37
C PHE A 197 11.15 12.56 -6.32
N SER A 198 11.15 12.89 -7.62
CA SER A 198 12.06 12.31 -8.62
C SER A 198 13.54 12.47 -8.26
N ARG A 199 13.94 13.55 -7.57
CA ARG A 199 15.33 13.75 -7.10
C ARG A 199 15.66 12.87 -5.89
N TYR A 200 14.69 12.67 -5.01
CA TYR A 200 14.84 11.81 -3.83
C TYR A 200 14.70 10.32 -4.11
N LEU A 201 14.29 9.93 -5.33
CA LEU A 201 14.21 8.53 -5.77
C LEU A 201 15.51 7.75 -5.59
N PHE A 202 16.66 8.41 -5.43
CA PHE A 202 17.97 7.75 -5.30
C PHE A 202 18.54 7.81 -3.88
N GLU A 203 17.74 8.20 -2.90
CA GLU A 203 18.17 8.29 -1.51
C GLU A 203 17.40 7.32 -0.60
N GLY A 204 17.91 7.01 0.60
CA GLY A 204 17.22 6.12 1.54
C GLY A 204 17.20 4.66 1.06
N SER A 205 16.06 3.99 1.11
CA SER A 205 15.87 2.59 0.66
C SER A 205 16.35 2.36 -0.77
N ALA A 206 16.22 3.38 -1.62
CA ALA A 206 16.71 3.37 -2.99
C ALA A 206 18.25 3.45 -3.09
N LYS A 207 18.91 4.19 -2.19
CA LYS A 207 20.37 4.32 -2.18
C LYS A 207 21.03 2.98 -1.91
N ASP A 208 20.53 2.26 -0.92
CA ASP A 208 21.05 0.94 -0.56
C ASP A 208 20.87 -0.04 -1.72
N LEU A 209 19.75 0.04 -2.45
CA LEU A 209 19.50 -0.75 -3.64
C LEU A 209 20.49 -0.42 -4.78
N LEU A 210 20.74 0.87 -5.03
CA LEU A 210 21.66 1.33 -6.09
C LEU A 210 23.11 0.99 -5.81
N GLU A 211 23.55 1.14 -4.56
CA GLU A 211 24.93 0.88 -4.13
C GLU A 211 25.24 -0.61 -4.07
N ASN A 212 24.29 -1.44 -3.62
CA ASN A 212 24.52 -2.87 -3.46
C ASN A 212 24.25 -3.68 -4.73
N GLU A 213 23.25 -3.31 -5.53
CA GLU A 213 22.71 -4.21 -6.55
C GLU A 213 22.92 -3.75 -8.00
N LEU A 214 22.97 -2.44 -8.29
CA LEU A 214 22.88 -1.96 -9.69
C LEU A 214 24.17 -1.55 -10.38
N LYS A 215 25.29 -1.40 -9.65
CA LYS A 215 26.71 -1.17 -10.09
C LYS A 215 27.04 -0.31 -11.33
N SER A 216 26.08 0.24 -12.08
CA SER A 216 26.27 1.06 -13.30
C SER A 216 24.99 1.57 -13.98
N GLU A 217 23.80 0.97 -13.78
CA GLU A 217 22.56 1.46 -14.44
C GLU A 217 21.63 2.16 -13.46
N ARG A 218 21.48 3.48 -13.61
CA ARG A 218 20.53 4.25 -12.80
C ARG A 218 19.13 4.20 -13.45
N PRO A 219 18.10 3.75 -12.72
CA PRO A 219 16.72 3.84 -13.18
C PRO A 219 16.33 5.29 -13.46
N LYS A 220 15.45 5.49 -14.44
CA LYS A 220 15.07 6.80 -14.99
C LYS A 220 13.66 7.23 -14.60
N THR A 221 12.84 6.29 -14.14
CA THR A 221 11.44 6.49 -13.81
C THR A 221 11.14 5.90 -12.43
N PHE A 222 10.10 6.40 -11.77
CA PHE A 222 9.59 5.80 -10.55
C PHE A 222 9.14 4.36 -10.79
N LYS A 223 8.57 4.06 -11.98
CA LYS A 223 8.27 2.68 -12.36
C LYS A 223 9.47 1.76 -12.26
N GLU A 224 10.60 2.13 -12.86
CA GLU A 224 11.81 1.30 -12.81
C GLU A 224 12.29 1.14 -11.36
N MET A 225 12.23 2.19 -10.54
CA MET A 225 12.57 2.13 -9.12
C MET A 225 11.68 1.18 -8.33
N GLU A 226 10.37 1.26 -8.54
CA GLU A 226 9.39 0.41 -7.87
C GLU A 226 9.57 -1.06 -8.23
N GLU A 227 9.74 -1.37 -9.52
CA GLU A 227 10.00 -2.74 -9.98
C GLU A 227 11.30 -3.31 -9.36
N LEU A 228 12.35 -2.50 -9.29
CA LEU A 228 13.62 -2.92 -8.68
C LEU A 228 13.49 -3.18 -7.17
N LEU A 229 12.80 -2.30 -6.44
CA LEU A 229 12.58 -2.50 -5.01
C LEU A 229 11.67 -3.69 -4.74
N ALA A 230 10.62 -3.89 -5.55
CA ALA A 230 9.78 -5.07 -5.46
C ALA A 230 10.64 -6.34 -5.61
N LEU A 231 11.52 -6.39 -6.61
CA LEU A 231 12.44 -7.49 -6.85
C LEU A 231 13.43 -7.73 -5.70
N SER A 232 14.10 -6.69 -5.19
CA SER A 232 15.07 -6.85 -4.09
C SER A 232 14.41 -7.30 -2.78
N LYS A 233 13.12 -6.99 -2.60
CA LYS A 233 12.32 -7.40 -1.45
C LYS A 233 11.64 -8.76 -1.62
N LEU A 234 11.73 -9.40 -2.80
CA LEU A 234 11.24 -10.77 -3.00
C LEU A 234 12.07 -11.75 -2.18
N SER A 235 11.40 -12.53 -1.33
CA SER A 235 12.04 -13.68 -0.70
C SER A 235 11.80 -14.91 -1.56
N ALA A 236 12.85 -15.69 -1.84
CA ALA A 236 12.74 -16.90 -2.67
C ALA A 236 13.80 -17.94 -2.31
N ARG A 237 13.46 -19.23 -2.48
CA ARG A 237 14.16 -20.39 -1.89
C ARG A 237 15.62 -20.55 -2.31
N GLU A 238 15.93 -20.42 -3.60
CA GLU A 238 17.31 -20.49 -4.10
C GLU A 238 17.77 -19.13 -4.62
N TRP A 239 18.74 -18.48 -3.97
CA TRP A 239 19.34 -17.20 -4.41
C TRP A 239 20.19 -17.41 -5.69
N VAL A 240 19.54 -17.43 -6.85
CA VAL A 240 20.23 -17.26 -8.15
C VAL A 240 20.55 -15.75 -8.33
N ASP A 241 21.39 -15.38 -9.30
CA ASP A 241 21.70 -14.00 -9.78
C ASP A 241 20.43 -13.21 -10.24
N LYS A 242 19.48 -13.07 -9.32
CA LYS A 242 18.06 -12.84 -9.55
C LYS A 242 17.78 -11.44 -10.04
N LEU A 243 18.53 -10.44 -9.61
CA LEU A 243 18.20 -9.06 -9.97
C LEU A 243 18.39 -8.82 -11.47
N THR A 244 19.52 -9.26 -12.04
CA THR A 244 19.80 -9.09 -13.48
C THR A 244 18.85 -9.93 -14.33
N GLN A 245 18.61 -11.19 -13.94
CA GLN A 245 17.67 -12.06 -14.65
C GLN A 245 16.23 -11.57 -14.58
N PHE A 246 15.79 -11.07 -13.43
CA PHE A 246 14.42 -10.60 -13.24
C PHE A 246 14.16 -9.20 -13.78
N LYS A 247 15.16 -8.31 -13.73
CA LYS A 247 15.09 -6.97 -14.34
C LYS A 247 14.82 -7.06 -15.84
N ASP A 248 15.43 -8.04 -16.51
CA ASP A 248 15.25 -8.28 -17.94
C ASP A 248 14.03 -9.17 -18.25
N SER A 249 13.36 -9.69 -17.21
CA SER A 249 12.19 -10.56 -17.34
C SER A 249 10.87 -9.80 -17.26
N LYS A 250 9.85 -10.34 -17.95
CA LYS A 250 8.45 -9.88 -17.82
C LYS A 250 7.73 -10.50 -16.62
N LEU A 251 8.46 -10.98 -15.62
CA LEU A 251 7.87 -11.70 -14.50
C LEU A 251 7.14 -10.74 -13.53
N PRO A 252 6.01 -11.16 -12.94
CA PRO A 252 5.27 -10.41 -11.93
C PRO A 252 6.09 -10.18 -10.66
N LYS A 253 6.05 -8.97 -10.07
CA LYS A 253 6.95 -8.58 -8.97
C LYS A 253 6.20 -8.27 -7.67
N THR A 254 4.97 -7.82 -7.79
CA THR A 254 4.05 -7.56 -6.68
C THR A 254 2.89 -8.55 -6.66
N ARG A 255 2.12 -8.58 -5.56
CA ARG A 255 0.89 -9.39 -5.51
C ARG A 255 -0.10 -8.97 -6.59
N GLU A 256 -0.24 -7.68 -6.83
CA GLU A 256 -1.10 -7.11 -7.86
C GLU A 256 -0.66 -7.56 -9.25
N ASP A 257 0.63 -7.61 -9.55
CA ASP A 257 1.12 -8.13 -10.84
C ASP A 257 0.80 -9.63 -11.01
N ILE A 258 0.97 -10.43 -9.95
CA ILE A 258 0.66 -11.87 -10.00
C ILE A 258 -0.83 -12.07 -10.23
N PHE A 259 -1.65 -11.29 -9.53
CA PHE A 259 -3.10 -11.30 -9.71
C PHE A 259 -3.47 -10.95 -11.15
N GLU A 260 -2.96 -9.84 -11.70
CA GLU A 260 -3.23 -9.43 -13.08
C GLU A 260 -2.76 -10.47 -14.10
N TYR A 261 -1.58 -11.07 -13.89
CA TYR A 261 -1.10 -12.18 -14.72
C TYR A 261 -2.10 -13.33 -14.76
N LEU A 262 -2.57 -13.79 -13.59
CA LEU A 262 -3.54 -14.89 -13.51
C LEU A 262 -4.89 -14.52 -14.13
N ARG A 263 -5.34 -13.26 -13.99
CA ARG A 263 -6.55 -12.77 -14.67
C ARG A 263 -6.41 -12.84 -16.19
N ASN A 264 -5.25 -12.47 -16.72
CA ASN A 264 -4.96 -12.53 -18.15
C ASN A 264 -4.86 -13.98 -18.68
N GLU A 265 -4.43 -14.92 -17.84
CA GLU A 265 -4.45 -16.37 -18.13
C GLU A 265 -5.87 -16.99 -18.01
N GLY A 266 -6.89 -16.20 -17.67
CA GLY A 266 -8.29 -16.62 -17.66
C GLY A 266 -8.81 -17.13 -16.32
N HIS A 267 -8.06 -16.99 -15.23
CA HIS A 267 -8.56 -17.30 -13.88
C HIS A 267 -9.67 -16.33 -13.48
N SER A 268 -10.66 -16.81 -12.72
CA SER A 268 -11.66 -15.92 -12.10
C SER A 268 -11.00 -14.95 -11.11
N ALA A 269 -11.66 -13.84 -10.77
CA ALA A 269 -11.07 -12.86 -9.86
C ALA A 269 -10.83 -13.44 -8.46
N GLU A 270 -11.79 -14.20 -7.92
CA GLU A 270 -11.66 -14.86 -6.63
C GLU A 270 -10.56 -15.93 -6.63
N ASP A 271 -10.46 -16.74 -7.70
CA ASP A 271 -9.43 -17.77 -7.81
C ASP A 271 -8.04 -17.14 -7.96
N ALA A 272 -7.90 -16.12 -8.82
CA ALA A 272 -6.65 -15.39 -9.00
C ALA A 272 -6.17 -14.76 -7.68
N ALA A 273 -7.07 -14.14 -6.91
CA ALA A 273 -6.74 -13.53 -5.63
C ALA A 273 -6.28 -14.57 -4.60
N GLU A 274 -6.96 -15.72 -4.51
CA GLU A 274 -6.57 -16.78 -3.58
C GLU A 274 -5.25 -17.45 -3.96
N ILE A 275 -5.03 -17.75 -5.26
CA ILE A 275 -3.76 -18.30 -5.76
C ILE A 275 -2.63 -17.32 -5.49
N THR A 276 -2.81 -16.03 -5.83
CA THR A 276 -1.85 -14.96 -5.55
C THR A 276 -1.49 -14.90 -4.07
N ARG A 277 -2.50 -14.95 -3.18
CA ARG A 277 -2.30 -14.95 -1.74
C ARG A 277 -1.47 -16.15 -1.28
N GLN A 278 -1.72 -17.34 -1.83
CA GLN A 278 -0.95 -18.55 -1.49
C GLN A 278 0.52 -18.45 -1.96
N ILE A 279 0.76 -18.03 -3.21
CA ILE A 279 2.10 -17.79 -3.74
C ILE A 279 2.85 -16.76 -2.87
N SER A 280 2.17 -15.67 -2.48
CA SER A 280 2.77 -14.57 -1.73
C SER A 280 3.29 -14.92 -0.33
N ILE A 281 2.95 -16.10 0.18
CA ILE A 281 3.42 -16.64 1.47
C ILE A 281 4.15 -17.98 1.31
N GLY A 282 4.66 -18.24 0.11
CA GLY A 282 5.55 -19.37 -0.18
C GLY A 282 4.87 -20.74 -0.28
N LYS A 283 3.55 -20.76 -0.47
CA LYS A 283 2.83 -21.97 -0.85
C LYS A 283 2.89 -22.16 -2.35
N ASN A 284 2.79 -23.41 -2.79
CA ASN A 284 2.84 -23.78 -4.20
C ASN A 284 1.44 -24.27 -4.62
N PRO A 285 0.48 -23.37 -4.89
CA PRO A 285 -0.82 -23.75 -5.45
C PRO A 285 -0.67 -24.37 -6.84
N ASP A 286 -1.68 -25.12 -7.28
CA ASP A 286 -1.82 -25.52 -8.68
C ASP A 286 -2.14 -24.28 -9.54
N VAL A 287 -1.16 -23.83 -10.32
CA VAL A 287 -1.30 -22.69 -11.22
C VAL A 287 -1.55 -23.19 -12.64
N ARG A 288 -2.80 -23.00 -13.10
CA ARG A 288 -3.17 -23.30 -14.49
C ARG A 288 -2.64 -22.23 -15.42
N THR A 289 -1.46 -22.49 -15.99
CA THR A 289 -0.84 -21.68 -17.02
C THR A 289 -0.04 -22.58 -17.97
N SER A 290 0.14 -22.13 -19.20
CA SER A 290 0.94 -22.83 -20.22
C SER A 290 2.42 -22.43 -20.20
N ASP A 291 2.76 -21.37 -19.46
CA ASP A 291 4.13 -20.91 -19.30
C ASP A 291 4.82 -21.75 -18.19
N GLU A 292 5.76 -22.61 -18.56
CA GLU A 292 6.49 -23.39 -17.54
C GLU A 292 7.46 -22.52 -16.74
N GLY A 293 7.98 -21.45 -17.34
CA GLY A 293 8.89 -20.51 -16.67
C GLY A 293 8.19 -19.73 -15.55
N ILE A 294 6.91 -19.35 -15.74
CA ILE A 294 6.16 -18.69 -14.67
C ILE A 294 5.86 -19.65 -13.51
N LYS A 295 5.61 -20.94 -13.79
CA LYS A 295 5.36 -21.93 -12.74
C LYS A 295 6.58 -22.12 -11.87
N GLU A 296 7.74 -22.35 -12.51
CA GLU A 296 9.02 -22.43 -11.82
C GLU A 296 9.27 -21.16 -11.00
N TYR A 297 9.03 -19.98 -11.58
CA TYR A 297 9.15 -18.72 -10.86
C TYR A 297 8.27 -18.67 -9.60
N PHE A 298 6.97 -18.97 -9.71
CA PHE A 298 6.05 -18.93 -8.58
C PHE A 298 6.38 -19.95 -7.50
N GLU A 299 6.88 -21.14 -7.87
CA GLU A 299 7.29 -22.18 -6.90
C GLU A 299 8.51 -21.79 -6.07
N GLN A 300 9.33 -20.86 -6.57
CA GLN A 300 10.52 -20.37 -5.87
C GLN A 300 10.21 -19.26 -4.87
N LEU A 301 9.07 -18.56 -5.01
CA LEU A 301 8.70 -17.45 -4.14
C LEU A 301 8.40 -17.95 -2.72
N GLN A 302 8.88 -17.22 -1.73
CA GLN A 302 8.62 -17.44 -0.29
C GLN A 302 7.82 -16.28 0.31
N TYR A 303 8.05 -15.06 -0.19
CA TYR A 303 7.29 -13.89 0.19
C TYR A 303 7.25 -12.86 -0.93
N VAL A 304 6.06 -12.31 -1.17
CA VAL A 304 5.83 -11.24 -2.16
C VAL A 304 5.09 -10.08 -1.48
N TRP A 305 5.54 -8.85 -1.71
CA TRP A 305 4.93 -7.64 -1.18
C TRP A 305 3.76 -7.16 -2.04
N THR A 306 2.81 -6.47 -1.43
CA THR A 306 1.81 -5.70 -2.19
C THR A 306 2.48 -4.47 -2.81
N LYS A 307 1.98 -4.02 -3.94
CA LYS A 307 2.42 -2.80 -4.61
C LYS A 307 2.31 -1.58 -3.68
N GLY A 308 1.22 -1.48 -2.92
CA GLY A 308 1.05 -0.44 -1.91
C GLY A 308 2.16 -0.44 -0.86
N ALA A 309 2.63 -1.61 -0.42
CA ALA A 309 3.75 -1.69 0.51
C ALA A 309 5.05 -1.21 -0.14
N VAL A 310 5.34 -1.62 -1.38
CA VAL A 310 6.55 -1.21 -2.11
C VAL A 310 6.58 0.30 -2.30
N VAL A 311 5.49 0.88 -2.84
CA VAL A 311 5.32 2.34 -3.00
C VAL A 311 5.49 3.07 -1.67
N SER A 312 5.00 2.48 -0.58
CA SER A 312 5.08 3.10 0.73
C SER A 312 6.51 3.34 1.20
N PHE A 313 7.48 2.50 0.85
CA PHE A 313 8.87 2.71 1.26
C PHE A 313 9.42 4.02 0.68
N PHE A 314 9.16 4.29 -0.60
CA PHE A 314 9.60 5.53 -1.25
C PHE A 314 8.93 6.77 -0.67
N LEU A 315 7.61 6.70 -0.45
CA LEU A 315 6.87 7.82 0.13
C LEU A 315 7.29 8.10 1.56
N ARG A 316 7.58 7.05 2.35
CA ARG A 316 8.08 7.20 3.71
C ARG A 316 9.43 7.90 3.74
N ASP A 317 10.35 7.46 2.90
CA ASP A 317 11.68 8.06 2.82
C ASP A 317 11.63 9.52 2.35
N TYR A 318 10.76 9.83 1.39
CA TYR A 318 10.57 11.19 0.90
C TYR A 318 9.98 12.11 1.98
N PHE A 319 8.87 11.72 2.60
CA PHE A 319 8.23 12.56 3.62
C PHE A 319 9.07 12.68 4.90
N ALA A 320 9.92 11.70 5.23
CA ALA A 320 10.79 11.77 6.40
C ALA A 320 11.96 12.77 6.25
N LYS A 321 12.31 13.15 5.02
CA LYS A 321 13.47 14.00 4.68
C LYS A 321 13.12 15.45 4.36
N ARG A 322 11.87 15.72 4.05
CA ARG A 322 11.35 17.06 3.78
C ARG A 322 11.04 17.81 5.07
#